data_AF-A0A087DI36-F1
#
_entry.id   AF-A0A087DI36-F1
#
_cell.length_a   1.000
_cell.length_b   1.000
_cell.length_c   1.000
_cell.angle_alpha   90.00
_cell.angle_beta   90.00
_cell.angle_gamma   90.00
#
_symmetry.space_group_name_H-M   'P 1'
#
loop_
_entity.id
_entity.type
_entity.pdbx_description
1 polymer ?
#
loop_
_entity_poly.entity_id
_entity_poly.type
_entity_poly.pdbx_seq_one_letter_code
_entity_poly.pdbx_strand_id
1 'polypeptide(L)'
;MPDRDGLHGETITVITRTAKPTPGEYGMPDYGNRRTVLDGCSVQPVTAAETPLFADATRYPRYRVIGPASRLFADLVSGDALIEWAGRLWIPAGSAFDWKTMDGLGNHTELYISPDNTTEVTDGQTTDQRH
;
A
#
# COMPACT_ATOMS: atom_id res chain seq x y z
N MET A 1 -3.55 23.38 14.11
CA MET A 1 -4.33 22.12 14.12
C MET A 1 -5.21 22.20 12.89
N PRO A 2 -4.99 21.43 11.81
CA PRO A 2 -5.92 21.53 10.69
C PRO A 2 -7.23 20.82 11.06
N ASP A 3 -8.33 21.49 10.70
CA ASP A 3 -9.72 21.09 10.86
C ASP A 3 -9.98 19.64 10.44
N ARG A 4 -10.64 18.89 11.33
CA ARG A 4 -11.31 17.64 11.00
C ARG A 4 -12.73 17.97 10.52
N ASP A 5 -12.82 18.61 9.36
CA ASP A 5 -14.09 18.74 8.64
C ASP A 5 -14.50 17.36 8.08
N GLY A 6 -15.76 17.02 8.32
CA GLY A 6 -16.30 15.67 8.27
C GLY A 6 -16.24 14.97 6.91
N LEU A 7 -16.07 13.64 6.95
CA LEU A 7 -16.27 12.72 5.82
C LEU A 7 -15.42 12.97 4.57
N HIS A 8 -14.31 13.69 4.67
CA HIS A 8 -13.28 13.64 3.64
C HIS A 8 -12.44 12.39 3.87
N GLY A 9 -12.74 11.33 3.11
CA GLY A 9 -11.88 10.16 3.07
C GLY A 9 -10.44 10.56 2.76
N GLU A 10 -9.49 9.87 3.37
CA GLU A 10 -8.07 10.07 3.19
C GLU A 10 -7.64 9.84 1.75
N THR A 11 -6.57 10.52 1.37
CA THR A 11 -5.91 10.32 0.07
C THR A 11 -4.69 9.42 0.26
N ILE A 12 -4.57 8.40 -0.57
CA ILE A 12 -3.35 7.59 -0.68
C ILE A 12 -2.78 7.72 -2.09
N THR A 13 -1.46 7.51 -2.24
CA THR A 13 -0.84 7.38 -3.56
C THR A 13 -0.30 5.97 -3.72
N VAL A 14 -0.76 5.26 -4.74
CA VAL A 14 -0.18 3.98 -5.15
C VAL A 14 0.94 4.25 -6.13
N ILE A 15 2.13 3.74 -5.83
CA ILE A 15 3.33 3.86 -6.64
C ILE A 15 3.61 2.48 -7.24
N THR A 16 3.48 2.35 -8.54
CA THR A 16 3.76 1.09 -9.25
C THR A 16 4.99 1.22 -10.13
N ARG A 17 5.76 0.15 -10.22
CA ARG A 17 6.85 0.07 -11.20
C ARG A 17 6.28 -0.15 -12.58
N THR A 18 6.76 0.60 -13.55
CA THR A 18 6.32 0.52 -14.95
C THR A 18 7.52 0.45 -15.87
N ALA A 19 7.50 -0.43 -16.86
CA ALA A 19 8.54 -0.45 -17.88
C ALA A 19 8.47 0.84 -18.70
N LYS A 20 9.61 1.51 -18.88
CA LYS A 20 9.69 2.68 -19.75
C LYS A 20 9.53 2.22 -21.21
N PRO A 21 8.91 3.04 -22.06
CA PRO A 21 8.70 2.70 -23.47
C PRO A 21 10.01 2.60 -24.26
N THR A 22 11.07 3.27 -23.78
CA THR A 22 12.40 3.20 -24.39
C THR A 22 13.30 2.28 -23.55
N PRO A 23 13.89 1.23 -24.14
CA PRO A 23 14.92 0.43 -23.48
C PRO A 23 16.10 1.31 -23.06
N GLY A 24 16.75 0.95 -21.96
CA GLY A 24 17.96 1.62 -21.49
C GLY A 24 19.14 1.44 -22.45
N GLU A 25 20.28 2.06 -22.11
CA GLU A 25 21.49 2.20 -22.94
C GLU A 25 22.05 0.90 -23.53
N TYR A 26 21.66 -0.26 -23.01
CA TYR A 26 22.11 -1.58 -23.48
C TYR A 26 20.98 -2.51 -23.94
N GLY A 27 19.80 -1.96 -24.28
CA GLY A 27 18.61 -2.76 -24.62
C GLY A 27 17.96 -3.44 -23.41
N MET A 28 18.45 -3.17 -22.20
CA MET A 28 17.84 -3.64 -20.96
C MET A 28 16.55 -2.85 -20.68
N PRO A 29 15.51 -3.49 -20.13
CA PRO A 29 14.31 -2.77 -19.70
C PRO A 29 14.68 -1.73 -18.63
N ASP A 30 14.38 -0.47 -18.92
CA ASP A 30 14.42 0.60 -17.92
C ASP A 30 13.05 0.70 -17.26
N TYR A 31 13.00 1.04 -15.97
CA TYR A 31 11.78 1.09 -15.20
C TYR A 31 11.60 2.47 -14.59
N GLY A 32 10.38 2.99 -14.66
CA GLY A 32 9.95 4.21 -13.99
C GLY A 32 8.90 3.91 -12.93
N ASN A 33 8.59 4.92 -12.13
CA ASN A 33 7.51 4.84 -11.15
C ASN A 33 6.30 5.59 -11.67
N ARG A 34 5.15 4.91 -11.73
CA ARG A 34 3.85 5.54 -11.96
C ARG A 34 3.19 5.79 -10.62
N ARG A 35 2.79 7.04 -10.37
CA ARG A 35 2.07 7.46 -9.17
C ARG A 35 0.60 7.62 -9.52
N THR A 36 -0.28 6.95 -8.79
CA THR A 36 -1.73 7.04 -8.94
C THR A 36 -2.35 7.45 -7.62
N VAL A 37 -3.01 8.61 -7.61
CA VAL A 37 -3.67 9.15 -6.43
C VAL A 37 -5.06 8.54 -6.32
N LEU A 38 -5.40 8.04 -5.13
CA LEU A 38 -6.73 7.53 -4.79
C LEU A 38 -7.27 8.36 -3.63
N ASP A 39 -8.39 9.03 -3.89
CA ASP A 39 -9.12 9.83 -2.91
C ASP A 39 -10.29 9.04 -2.32
N GLY A 40 -10.79 9.49 -1.17
CA GLY A 40 -11.96 8.90 -0.55
C GLY A 40 -11.69 7.56 0.15
N CYS A 41 -10.44 7.29 0.53
CA CYS A 41 -10.07 6.10 1.27
C CYS A 41 -10.37 6.26 2.77
N SER A 42 -10.66 5.18 3.46
CA SER A 42 -10.67 5.13 4.93
C SER A 42 -9.48 4.31 5.39
N VAL A 43 -8.55 4.91 6.12
CA VAL A 43 -7.39 4.21 6.67
C VAL A 43 -7.59 3.98 8.16
N GLN A 44 -7.63 2.72 8.57
CA GLN A 44 -7.98 2.31 9.93
C GLN A 44 -6.87 1.44 10.51
N PRO A 45 -6.51 1.60 11.80
CA PRO A 45 -5.62 0.65 12.46
C PRO A 45 -6.18 -0.77 12.37
N VAL A 46 -5.31 -1.74 12.11
CA VAL A 46 -5.66 -3.16 12.15
C VAL A 46 -6.11 -3.54 13.56
N THR A 47 -7.21 -4.27 13.65
CA THR A 47 -7.78 -4.75 14.91
C THR A 47 -7.14 -6.06 15.36
N ALA A 48 -7.35 -6.44 16.63
CA ALA A 48 -6.84 -7.70 17.18
C ALA A 48 -7.27 -8.95 16.39
N ALA A 49 -8.45 -8.91 15.74
CA ALA A 49 -8.96 -10.01 14.92
C ALA A 49 -8.20 -10.18 13.60
N GLU A 50 -7.61 -9.11 13.08
CA GLU A 50 -6.88 -9.07 11.80
C GLU A 50 -5.37 -9.26 11.99
N THR A 51 -4.87 -9.16 13.24
CA THR A 51 -3.49 -9.45 13.68
C THR A 51 -2.89 -10.73 13.08
N PRO A 52 -3.61 -11.87 12.99
CA PRO A 52 -3.05 -13.13 12.45
C PRO A 52 -2.69 -13.07 10.96
N LEU A 53 -3.19 -12.08 10.20
CA LEU A 53 -2.88 -11.92 8.77
C LEU A 53 -1.42 -11.50 8.51
N PHE A 54 -0.65 -11.28 9.57
CA PHE A 54 0.70 -10.76 9.46
C PHE A 54 1.64 -11.46 10.44
N ALA A 55 2.80 -11.90 9.94
CA ALA A 55 3.74 -12.73 10.68
C ALA A 55 4.36 -12.06 11.93
N ASP A 56 4.47 -10.71 12.00
CA ASP A 56 5.16 -10.00 13.10
C ASP A 56 4.29 -8.88 13.74
N ALA A 57 3.15 -9.29 14.31
CA ALA A 57 2.05 -8.37 14.65
C ALA A 57 2.22 -7.40 15.80
N THR A 58 3.34 -7.51 16.48
CA THR A 58 3.58 -6.80 17.73
C THR A 58 4.59 -5.68 17.57
N ARG A 59 5.35 -5.61 16.47
CA ARG A 59 6.45 -4.63 16.31
C ARG A 59 6.13 -3.38 15.50
N TYR A 60 5.14 -3.41 14.60
CA TYR A 60 4.92 -2.32 13.63
C TYR A 60 3.45 -1.91 13.50
N PRO A 61 3.13 -0.61 13.42
CA PRO A 61 1.75 -0.15 13.20
C PRO A 61 1.27 -0.60 11.82
N ARG A 62 0.02 -1.06 11.73
CA ARG A 62 -0.56 -1.56 10.48
C ARG A 62 -1.92 -1.00 10.27
N TYR A 63 -2.27 -0.87 9.01
CA TYR A 63 -3.51 -0.24 8.62
C TYR A 63 -4.23 -1.06 7.58
N ARG A 64 -5.55 -1.08 7.72
CA ARG A 64 -6.47 -1.48 6.67
C ARG A 64 -6.89 -0.22 5.94
N VAL A 65 -6.68 -0.22 4.63
CA VAL A 65 -7.16 0.80 3.70
C VAL A 65 -8.43 0.28 3.05
N ILE A 66 -9.51 1.03 3.18
CA ILE A 66 -10.78 0.79 2.50
C ILE A 66 -10.91 1.88 1.43
N GLY A 67 -10.78 1.50 0.16
CA GLY A 67 -10.85 2.41 -0.98
C GLY A 67 -12.12 2.24 -1.81
N PRO A 68 -12.35 3.16 -2.76
CA PRO A 68 -13.48 3.06 -3.68
C PRO A 68 -13.43 1.73 -4.44
N ALA A 69 -14.59 1.09 -4.59
CA ALA A 69 -14.72 -0.10 -5.42
C ALA A 69 -14.37 0.22 -6.87
N SER A 70 -13.14 -0.09 -7.23
CA SER A 70 -12.66 0.06 -8.58
C SER A 70 -11.66 -1.04 -8.86
N ARG A 71 -11.84 -1.70 -9.99
CA ARG A 71 -10.87 -2.64 -10.53
C ARG A 71 -9.46 -2.02 -10.60
N LEU A 72 -9.40 -0.70 -10.77
CA LEU A 72 -8.16 0.08 -10.75
C LEU A 72 -7.39 -0.07 -9.43
N PHE A 73 -8.04 -0.02 -8.27
CA PHE A 73 -7.31 -0.12 -6.99
C PHE A 73 -6.71 -1.53 -6.81
N ALA A 74 -7.49 -2.58 -7.09
CA ALA A 74 -6.97 -3.95 -7.01
C ALA A 74 -5.84 -4.22 -8.01
N ASP A 75 -5.98 -3.72 -9.25
CA ASP A 75 -4.97 -3.89 -10.31
C ASP A 75 -3.69 -3.07 -10.04
N LEU A 76 -3.78 -1.95 -9.33
CA LEU A 76 -2.62 -1.12 -8.98
C LEU A 76 -1.76 -1.75 -7.87
N VAL A 77 -2.35 -2.55 -6.99
CA VAL A 77 -1.66 -3.11 -5.83
C VAL A 77 -1.18 -4.52 -6.14
N SER A 78 -0.27 -4.61 -7.11
CA SER A 78 0.38 -5.87 -7.50
C SER A 78 1.86 -5.85 -7.15
N GLY A 79 2.36 -6.93 -6.54
CA GLY A 79 3.77 -7.31 -6.48
C GLY A 79 4.71 -6.34 -5.76
N ASP A 80 5.13 -5.29 -6.47
CA ASP A 80 6.15 -4.32 -6.07
C ASP A 80 5.60 -2.91 -5.83
N ALA A 81 4.27 -2.78 -5.73
CA ALA A 81 3.63 -1.51 -5.43
C ALA A 81 4.03 -0.99 -4.04
N LEU A 82 4.17 0.33 -3.92
CA LEU A 82 4.30 1.03 -2.64
C LEU A 82 3.10 1.94 -2.44
N ILE A 83 2.71 2.12 -1.18
CA ILE A 83 1.62 3.02 -0.79
C ILE A 83 2.21 4.20 -0.04
N GLU A 84 2.02 5.40 -0.56
CA GLU A 84 2.34 6.63 0.17
C GLU A 84 1.09 7.14 0.89
N TRP A 85 1.20 7.25 2.21
CA TRP A 85 0.12 7.73 3.07
C TRP A 85 0.70 8.37 4.34
N ALA A 86 0.11 9.48 4.77
CA ALA A 86 0.57 10.28 5.92
C ALA A 86 2.07 10.65 5.86
N GLY A 87 2.58 10.93 4.66
CA GLY A 87 3.99 11.29 4.42
C GLY A 87 4.97 10.14 4.61
N ARG A 88 4.50 8.89 4.60
CA ARG A 88 5.31 7.67 4.77
C ARG A 88 5.03 6.69 3.64
N LEU A 89 6.04 5.86 3.33
CA LEU A 89 5.90 4.73 2.42
C LEU A 89 5.55 3.46 3.21
N TRP A 90 4.63 2.69 2.64
CA TRP A 90 4.12 1.45 3.18
C TRP A 90 4.16 0.38 2.09
N ILE A 91 4.31 -0.87 2.51
CA ILE A 91 4.23 -2.04 1.63
C ILE A 91 2.85 -2.69 1.74
N PRO A 92 2.26 -3.15 0.62
CA PRO A 92 1.11 -4.05 0.62
C PRO A 92 1.41 -5.34 1.41
N ALA A 93 0.57 -5.63 2.40
CA ALA A 93 0.61 -6.87 3.16
C ALA A 93 -0.36 -7.89 2.53
N GLY A 94 -0.04 -8.34 1.33
CA GLY A 94 -0.88 -9.19 0.50
C GLY A 94 -1.60 -8.43 -0.62
N SER A 95 -2.45 -9.15 -1.36
CA SER A 95 -3.21 -8.59 -2.47
C SER A 95 -4.39 -7.77 -1.97
N ALA A 96 -4.73 -6.70 -2.70
CA ALA A 96 -5.99 -6.01 -2.51
C ALA A 96 -7.17 -6.93 -2.89
N PHE A 97 -8.30 -6.77 -2.20
CA PHE A 97 -9.49 -7.60 -2.39
C PHE A 97 -10.75 -6.75 -2.55
N ASP A 98 -11.58 -7.08 -3.53
CA ASP A 98 -12.84 -6.40 -3.80
C ASP A 98 -13.99 -7.04 -3.00
N TRP A 99 -14.61 -6.25 -2.12
CA TRP A 99 -15.89 -6.58 -1.53
C TRP A 99 -17.03 -6.19 -2.46
N LYS A 100 -17.83 -7.20 -2.83
CA LYS A 100 -18.99 -7.03 -3.71
C LYS A 100 -20.24 -7.50 -3.01
N THR A 101 -21.19 -6.60 -2.81
CA THR A 101 -22.53 -6.87 -2.30
C THR A 101 -23.49 -7.13 -3.45
N MET A 102 -24.60 -7.81 -3.17
CA MET A 102 -25.58 -8.22 -4.19
C MET A 102 -26.36 -7.04 -4.79
N ASP A 103 -26.62 -6.02 -3.98
CA ASP A 103 -27.30 -4.78 -4.38
C ASP A 103 -26.32 -3.68 -4.85
N GLY A 104 -25.01 -3.95 -4.79
CA GLY A 104 -23.95 -3.02 -5.14
C GLY A 104 -23.72 -1.90 -4.13
N LEU A 105 -24.50 -1.85 -3.04
CA LEU A 105 -24.33 -0.86 -1.98
C LEU A 105 -23.22 -1.30 -1.03
N GLY A 106 -22.28 -0.40 -0.75
CA GLY A 106 -21.16 -0.70 0.14
C GLY A 106 -20.03 -1.51 -0.52
N ASN A 107 -20.02 -1.63 -1.85
CA ASN A 107 -18.85 -2.15 -2.56
C ASN A 107 -17.62 -1.30 -2.23
N HIS A 108 -16.52 -1.96 -1.92
CA HIS A 108 -15.24 -1.31 -1.67
C HIS A 108 -14.09 -2.27 -1.98
N THR A 109 -12.88 -1.73 -2.07
CA THR A 109 -11.67 -2.54 -2.16
C THR A 109 -10.90 -2.40 -0.86
N GLU A 110 -10.50 -3.50 -0.26
CA GLU A 110 -9.66 -3.52 0.94
C GLU A 110 -8.21 -3.85 0.58
N LEU A 111 -7.30 -3.18 1.28
CA LEU A 111 -5.87 -3.46 1.26
C LEU A 111 -5.33 -3.38 2.68
N TYR A 112 -4.48 -4.32 3.06
CA TYR A 112 -3.68 -4.19 4.26
C TYR A 112 -2.29 -3.64 3.92
N ILE A 113 -1.82 -2.68 4.73
CA ILE A 113 -0.49 -2.10 4.58
C ILE A 113 0.31 -2.25 5.87
N SER A 114 1.61 -2.49 5.72
CA SER A 114 2.58 -2.55 6.80
C SER A 114 3.82 -1.72 6.46
N PRO A 115 4.63 -1.33 7.46
CA PRO A 115 5.96 -0.83 7.20
C PRO A 115 6.76 -1.88 6.45
N ASP A 116 7.72 -1.41 5.65
CA ASP A 116 8.70 -2.31 5.06
C ASP A 116 9.47 -3.02 6.18
N ASN A 117 9.33 -4.34 6.24
CA ASN A 117 10.02 -5.20 7.21
C ASN A 117 11.27 -5.86 6.60
N THR A 118 11.60 -5.56 5.34
CA THR A 118 12.83 -6.07 4.69
C THR A 118 14.07 -5.25 5.06
N THR A 119 13.88 -4.06 5.61
CA THR A 119 14.88 -3.45 6.48
C THR A 119 14.60 -3.93 7.89
N GLU A 120 15.28 -4.99 8.32
CA GLU A 120 15.51 -5.16 9.75
C GLU A 120 16.02 -3.80 10.26
N VAL A 121 15.26 -3.18 11.17
CA VAL A 121 15.86 -2.22 12.09
C VAL A 121 16.75 -3.09 12.97
N THR A 122 17.96 -3.38 12.48
CA THR A 122 19.05 -3.80 13.33
C THR A 122 19.26 -2.61 14.24
N ASP A 123 18.73 -2.70 15.45
CA ASP A 123 18.94 -1.75 16.52
C ASP A 123 20.47 -1.61 16.69
N GLY A 124 21.05 -0.62 16.02
CA GLY A 124 22.44 -0.22 16.16
C GLY A 124 23.56 -1.06 15.55
N GLN A 125 23.36 -1.93 14.54
CA GLN A 125 24.53 -2.52 13.83
C GLN A 125 24.38 -2.57 12.31
N THR A 126 25.12 -1.69 11.64
CA THR A 126 25.47 -1.78 10.22
C THR A 126 26.09 -3.15 9.93
N THR A 127 25.43 -3.98 9.12
CA THR A 127 26.13 -5.02 8.36
C THR A 127 25.64 -5.01 6.93
N ASP A 128 26.45 -4.41 6.05
CA ASP A 128 26.38 -4.58 4.61
C ASP A 128 26.65 -6.05 4.30
N GLN A 129 25.70 -6.75 3.67
CA GLN A 129 25.99 -8.04 3.05
C GLN A 129 25.54 -8.03 1.60
N ARG A 130 26.44 -7.52 0.75
CA ARG A 130 26.65 -8.10 -0.58
C ARG A 130 27.28 -9.49 -0.42
N HIS A 131 26.68 -10.49 -1.06
CA HIS A 131 27.39 -11.60 -1.71
C HIS A 131 26.60 -12.02 -2.94
#